data_AF-A0A269XLZ7-F1
#
_entry.id   AF-A0A269XLZ7-F1
#
_cell.length_a   1.000
_cell.length_b   1.000
_cell.length_c   1.000
_cell.angle_alpha   90.00
_cell.angle_beta   90.00
_cell.angle_gamma   90.00
#
_symmetry.space_group_name_H-M   'P 1'
#
loop_
_entity.id
_entity.type
_entity.pdbx_description
1 polymer ?
#
loop_
_entity_poly.entity_id
_entity_poly.type
_entity_poly.pdbx_seq_one_letter_code
_entity_poly.pdbx_strand_id
1 'polypeptide(L)'
;PPRQRGKPKVSDTTPRERLVLDPGEACPACGGPLRLVGEDVTEILDFIAAKLKVVETARLKKSCRHCETLVQPEAPSRPVPRGMAGPGLLAHILVSKFDDHIPLYRQNEIFARQGVDIPRSTLIDWCGQAVAVLRPLTDLIRQDVVAADLLHADDTPIQVLDPRLRQAGKARGVKEGRIWTYLRDPRPWGGSDPP
;
A
#
# COMPACT_ATOMS: atom_id res chain seq x y z
N PRO A 1 21.97 -10.00 -29.76
CA PRO A 1 22.34 -8.63 -29.30
C PRO A 1 22.09 -8.45 -27.79
N PRO A 2 23.07 -8.00 -27.00
CA PRO A 2 22.81 -7.67 -25.60
C PRO A 2 21.82 -6.50 -25.54
N ARG A 3 20.70 -6.67 -24.82
CA ARG A 3 19.73 -5.60 -24.58
C ARG A 3 20.46 -4.44 -23.91
N GLN A 4 20.65 -3.32 -24.62
CA GLN A 4 21.05 -2.07 -23.99
C GLN A 4 20.01 -1.76 -22.91
N ARG A 5 20.42 -1.71 -21.65
CA ARG A 5 19.56 -1.30 -20.54
C ARG A 5 19.25 0.19 -20.74
N GLY A 6 18.05 0.47 -21.25
CA GLY A 6 17.54 1.84 -21.33
C GLY A 6 17.36 2.45 -19.94
N LYS A 7 17.31 3.78 -19.89
CA LYS A 7 16.97 4.52 -18.66
C LYS A 7 15.65 3.98 -18.07
N PRO A 8 15.50 3.96 -16.73
CA PRO A 8 14.23 3.64 -16.10
C PRO A 8 13.09 4.48 -16.70
N LYS A 9 11.93 3.85 -16.96
CA LYS A 9 10.73 4.58 -17.37
C LYS A 9 10.08 5.16 -16.12
N VAL A 10 9.91 6.48 -16.08
CA VAL A 10 9.31 7.23 -14.97
C VAL A 10 8.02 7.88 -15.48
N SER A 11 6.96 7.87 -14.67
CA SER A 11 5.69 8.50 -15.03
C SER A 11 5.83 10.03 -15.07
N ASP A 12 5.11 10.69 -15.97
CA ASP A 12 5.04 12.15 -16.01
C ASP A 12 4.36 12.73 -14.76
N THR A 13 3.56 11.92 -14.05
CA THR A 13 2.90 12.29 -12.80
C THR A 13 3.77 12.13 -11.56
N THR A 14 4.98 11.57 -11.68
CA THR A 14 5.89 11.43 -10.55
C THR A 14 6.32 12.82 -10.07
N PRO A 15 6.25 13.13 -8.75
CA PRO A 15 6.70 14.41 -8.22
C PRO A 15 8.15 14.71 -8.61
N ARG A 16 8.41 15.95 -9.02
CA ARG A 16 9.73 16.41 -9.49
C ARG A 16 10.13 17.65 -8.70
N GLU A 17 11.32 17.60 -8.12
CA GLU A 17 11.98 18.76 -7.53
C GLU A 17 13.05 19.24 -8.52
N ARG A 18 13.02 20.53 -8.87
CA ARG A 18 13.99 21.13 -9.79
C ARG A 18 14.95 22.02 -9.02
N LEU A 19 16.18 21.57 -8.87
CA LEU A 19 17.28 22.39 -8.39
C LEU A 19 17.92 23.12 -9.57
N VAL A 20 17.81 24.44 -9.59
CA VAL A 20 18.47 25.28 -10.60
C VAL A 20 19.78 25.79 -10.04
N LEU A 21 20.89 25.46 -10.70
CA LEU A 21 22.21 26.01 -10.41
C LEU A 21 22.46 27.17 -11.37
N ASP A 22 22.27 28.39 -10.90
CA ASP A 22 22.38 29.62 -11.70
C ASP A 22 23.74 30.30 -11.46
N PRO A 23 24.56 30.56 -12.50
CA PRO A 23 25.79 31.36 -12.36
C PRO A 23 25.54 32.85 -12.07
N GLY A 24 24.28 33.33 -12.10
CA GLY A 24 23.90 34.71 -11.86
C GLY A 24 23.91 35.56 -13.13
N GLU A 25 23.76 36.88 -12.99
CA GLU A 25 23.61 37.79 -14.15
C GLU A 25 24.93 38.37 -14.67
N ALA A 26 26.03 38.24 -13.93
CA ALA A 26 27.31 38.86 -14.27
C ALA A 26 28.36 37.81 -14.64
N CYS A 27 29.04 38.03 -15.76
CA CYS A 27 30.10 37.13 -16.21
C CYS A 27 31.25 37.11 -15.20
N PRO A 28 31.64 35.95 -14.65
CA PRO A 28 32.71 35.89 -13.65
C PRO A 28 34.09 36.28 -14.19
N ALA A 29 34.27 36.32 -15.52
CA ALA A 29 35.53 36.70 -16.15
C ALA A 29 35.64 38.20 -16.46
N CYS A 30 34.55 38.87 -16.84
CA CYS A 30 34.60 40.27 -17.31
C CYS A 30 33.53 41.21 -16.73
N GLY A 31 32.61 40.69 -15.91
CA GLY A 31 31.53 41.47 -15.28
C GLY A 31 30.40 41.91 -16.22
N GLY A 32 30.45 41.57 -17.51
CA GLY A 32 29.38 41.87 -18.46
C GLY A 32 28.09 41.06 -18.21
N PRO A 33 26.94 41.49 -18.76
CA PRO A 33 25.66 40.80 -18.55
C PRO A 33 25.62 39.43 -19.23
N LEU A 34 25.10 38.43 -18.52
CA LEU A 34 24.87 37.07 -19.03
C LEU A 34 23.45 36.95 -19.61
N ARG A 35 23.31 36.09 -20.64
CA ARG A 35 22.00 35.71 -21.22
C ARG A 35 21.85 34.20 -21.21
N LEU A 36 20.62 33.72 -21.03
CA LEU A 36 20.32 32.30 -21.13
C LEU A 36 20.50 31.80 -22.57
N VAL A 37 21.21 30.69 -22.75
CA VAL A 37 21.42 30.04 -24.05
C VAL A 37 20.68 28.70 -24.13
N GLY A 38 20.67 27.96 -23.03
CA GLY A 38 20.03 26.66 -22.91
C GLY A 38 20.31 26.08 -21.52
N GLU A 39 19.85 24.87 -21.30
CA GLU A 39 20.11 24.13 -20.06
C GLU A 39 20.43 22.67 -20.37
N ASP A 40 21.32 22.10 -19.56
CA ASP A 40 21.57 20.67 -19.52
C ASP A 40 20.86 20.09 -18.29
N VAL A 41 19.90 19.19 -18.51
CA VAL A 41 19.09 18.60 -17.43
C VAL A 41 19.56 17.18 -17.14
N THR A 42 19.92 16.92 -15.88
CA THR A 42 20.15 15.57 -15.37
C THR A 42 19.05 15.20 -14.38
N GLU A 43 18.38 14.08 -14.63
CA GLU A 43 17.36 13.54 -13.73
C GLU A 43 17.97 12.51 -12.78
N ILE A 44 17.72 12.68 -11.49
CA ILE A 44 18.11 11.73 -10.45
C ILE A 44 16.82 11.21 -9.80
N LEU A 45 16.66 9.89 -9.73
CA LEU A 45 15.58 9.26 -8.98
C LEU A 45 16.00 9.17 -7.51
N ASP A 46 15.24 9.84 -6.66
CA ASP A 46 15.42 9.78 -5.21
C ASP A 46 14.17 9.22 -4.52
N PHE A 47 14.34 8.66 -3.31
CA PHE A 47 13.28 7.98 -2.56
C PHE A 47 12.90 8.76 -1.30
N ILE A 48 11.68 9.28 -1.28
CA ILE A 48 11.10 9.92 -0.09
C ILE A 48 10.54 8.82 0.82
N ALA A 49 11.23 8.56 1.94
CA ALA A 49 10.87 7.48 2.86
C ALA A 49 9.47 7.65 3.49
N ALA A 50 8.73 6.56 3.56
CA ALA A 50 7.45 6.50 4.27
C ALA A 50 7.66 6.76 5.77
N LYS A 51 6.77 7.55 6.37
CA LYS A 51 6.76 7.88 7.80
C LYS A 51 5.42 7.49 8.43
N LEU A 52 5.48 6.80 9.57
CA LEU A 52 4.32 6.61 10.42
C LEU A 52 4.06 7.88 11.24
N LYS A 53 2.78 8.23 11.40
CA LYS A 53 2.33 9.34 12.25
C LYS A 53 1.19 8.88 13.14
N VAL A 54 1.11 9.45 14.33
CA VAL A 54 -0.06 9.33 15.21
C VAL A 54 -0.97 10.52 14.92
N VAL A 55 -2.25 10.25 14.66
CA VAL A 55 -3.28 11.29 14.49
C VAL A 55 -4.15 11.31 15.75
N GLU A 56 -3.92 12.29 16.60
CA GLU A 56 -4.69 12.48 17.82
C GLU A 56 -5.95 13.30 17.51
N THR A 57 -7.13 12.70 17.75
CA THR A 57 -8.42 13.38 17.56
C THR A 57 -9.01 13.76 18.91
N ALA A 58 -8.82 15.01 19.32
CA ALA A 58 -9.42 15.56 20.54
C ALA A 58 -10.89 15.98 20.28
N ARG A 59 -11.83 15.34 20.97
CA ARG A 59 -13.26 15.72 20.94
C ARG A 59 -13.60 16.50 22.19
N LEU A 60 -13.52 17.83 22.10
CA LEU A 60 -13.76 18.72 23.24
C LEU A 60 -15.20 18.59 23.74
N LYS A 61 -15.35 18.44 25.05
CA LYS A 61 -16.64 18.51 25.75
C LYS A 61 -16.80 19.92 26.30
N LYS A 62 -17.94 20.55 26.07
CA LYS A 62 -18.26 21.89 26.60
C LYS A 62 -19.60 21.84 27.34
N SER A 63 -19.70 22.55 28.46
CA SER A 63 -20.98 22.75 29.17
C SER A 63 -21.49 24.15 28.91
N CYS A 64 -22.79 24.28 28.65
CA CYS A 64 -23.48 25.57 28.60
C CYS A 64 -23.56 26.16 30.01
N ARG A 65 -23.06 27.38 30.25
CA ARG A 65 -23.13 28.02 31.58
C ARG A 65 -24.53 28.45 32.01
N HIS A 66 -25.49 28.49 31.08
CA HIS A 66 -26.85 28.92 31.35
C HIS A 66 -27.79 27.77 31.72
N CYS A 67 -27.73 26.66 30.98
CA CYS A 67 -28.60 25.50 31.18
C CYS A 67 -27.84 24.21 31.54
N GLU A 68 -26.55 24.32 31.82
CA GLU A 68 -25.63 23.23 32.22
C GLU A 68 -25.48 22.06 31.23
N THR A 69 -26.13 22.12 30.07
CA THR A 69 -26.11 21.08 29.04
C THR A 69 -24.69 20.83 28.52
N LEU A 70 -24.28 19.56 28.50
CA LEU A 70 -23.01 19.10 27.95
C LEU A 70 -23.14 18.77 26.47
N VAL A 71 -22.28 19.36 25.66
CA VAL A 71 -22.20 19.13 24.20
C VAL A 71 -20.82 18.60 23.85
N GLN A 72 -20.78 17.59 22.99
CA GLN A 72 -19.57 17.02 22.42
C GLN A 72 -19.83 16.59 20.97
N PRO A 73 -18.91 16.84 20.02
CA PRO A 73 -19.03 16.31 18.67
C PRO A 73 -18.91 14.77 18.64
N GLU A 74 -19.64 14.16 17.71
CA GLU A 74 -19.54 12.72 17.47
C GLU A 74 -18.13 12.29 17.06
N ALA A 75 -17.79 11.03 17.30
CA ALA A 75 -16.51 10.50 16.87
C ALA A 75 -16.52 10.30 15.35
N PRO A 76 -15.45 10.69 14.63
CA PRO A 76 -15.35 10.34 13.22
C PRO A 76 -15.35 8.82 13.06
N SER A 77 -15.97 8.34 11.99
CA SER A 77 -15.94 6.93 11.63
C SER A 77 -14.52 6.48 11.34
N ARG A 78 -14.23 5.22 11.65
CA ARG A 78 -12.95 4.56 11.34
C ARG A 78 -13.22 3.27 10.58
N PRO A 79 -12.31 2.84 9.67
CA PRO A 79 -12.47 1.54 9.00
C PRO A 79 -12.63 0.40 10.01
N VAL A 80 -11.79 0.40 11.04
CA VAL A 80 -11.88 -0.54 12.16
C VAL A 80 -12.41 0.19 13.40
N PRO A 81 -13.59 -0.18 13.93
CA PRO A 81 -14.12 0.41 15.16
C PRO A 81 -13.17 0.22 16.34
N ARG A 82 -12.87 1.30 17.06
CA ARG A 82 -11.94 1.34 18.21
C ARG A 82 -10.49 0.90 17.88
N GLY A 83 -10.16 0.69 16.61
CA GLY A 83 -8.81 0.36 16.17
C GLY A 83 -7.86 1.57 16.20
N MET A 84 -6.57 1.29 16.34
CA MET A 84 -5.49 2.29 16.28
C MET A 84 -4.98 2.52 14.84
N ALA A 85 -5.11 1.52 13.96
CA ALA A 85 -4.67 1.64 12.58
C ALA A 85 -5.61 2.54 11.77
N GLY A 86 -5.04 3.61 11.21
CA GLY A 86 -5.72 4.45 10.23
C GLY A 86 -5.82 3.78 8.85
N PRO A 87 -6.68 4.29 7.94
CA PRO A 87 -6.90 3.70 6.61
C PRO A 87 -5.62 3.56 5.78
N GLY A 88 -4.75 4.57 5.79
CA GLY A 88 -3.48 4.53 5.03
C GLY A 88 -2.52 3.44 5.54
N LEU A 89 -2.47 3.22 6.86
CA LEU A 89 -1.66 2.15 7.44
C LEU A 89 -2.22 0.77 7.07
N LEU A 90 -3.54 0.60 7.16
CA LEU A 90 -4.20 -0.65 6.75
C LEU A 90 -3.95 -0.95 5.27
N ALA A 91 -4.12 0.03 4.40
CA ALA A 91 -3.85 -0.11 2.98
C ALA A 91 -2.39 -0.52 2.73
N HIS A 92 -1.42 0.15 3.37
CA HIS A 92 -0.01 -0.21 3.25
C HIS A 92 0.28 -1.63 3.73
N ILE A 93 -0.24 -2.05 4.89
CA ILE A 93 -0.06 -3.42 5.41
C ILE A 93 -0.58 -4.46 4.41
N LEU A 94 -1.77 -4.24 3.84
CA LEU A 94 -2.39 -5.17 2.91
C LEU A 94 -1.62 -5.23 1.58
N VAL A 95 -1.32 -4.09 0.97
CA VAL A 95 -0.55 -4.03 -0.29
C VAL A 95 0.81 -4.67 -0.10
N SER A 96 1.55 -4.27 0.95
CA SER A 96 2.85 -4.86 1.22
C SER A 96 2.77 -6.36 1.51
N LYS A 97 1.69 -6.85 2.12
CA LYS A 97 1.53 -8.28 2.39
C LYS A 97 1.20 -9.09 1.14
N PHE A 98 0.26 -8.61 0.35
CA PHE A 98 -0.39 -9.41 -0.69
C PHE A 98 0.17 -9.12 -2.08
N ASP A 99 0.54 -7.87 -2.37
CA ASP A 99 1.07 -7.42 -3.67
C ASP A 99 2.61 -7.46 -3.67
N ASP A 100 3.25 -6.86 -2.65
CA ASP A 100 4.72 -6.83 -2.55
C ASP A 100 5.32 -8.11 -1.91
N HIS A 101 4.48 -9.06 -1.49
CA HIS A 101 4.87 -10.30 -0.83
C HIS A 101 5.78 -10.14 0.42
N ILE A 102 5.59 -9.06 1.17
CA ILE A 102 6.32 -8.79 2.42
C ILE A 102 5.59 -9.46 3.59
N PRO A 103 6.18 -10.51 4.21
CA PRO A 103 5.53 -11.22 5.32
C PRO A 103 5.40 -10.30 6.55
N LEU A 104 4.37 -10.51 7.36
CA LEU A 104 4.02 -9.60 8.46
C LEU A 104 5.12 -9.41 9.51
N TYR A 105 5.97 -10.42 9.75
CA TYR A 105 7.11 -10.26 10.66
C TYR A 105 8.13 -9.25 10.11
N ARG A 106 8.35 -9.25 8.78
CA ARG A 106 9.24 -8.29 8.12
C ARG A 106 8.64 -6.89 8.12
N GLN A 107 7.32 -6.78 7.99
CA GLN A 107 6.64 -5.49 8.17
C GLN A 107 6.81 -4.95 9.60
N ASN A 108 6.65 -5.79 10.63
CA ASN A 108 6.96 -5.41 12.01
C ASN A 108 8.39 -4.84 12.14
N GLU A 109 9.40 -5.53 11.60
CA GLU A 109 10.79 -5.04 11.62
C GLU A 109 10.97 -3.72 10.86
N ILE A 110 10.27 -3.53 9.73
CA ILE A 110 10.28 -2.26 8.97
C ILE A 110 9.71 -1.13 9.82
N PHE A 111 8.57 -1.34 10.47
CA PHE A 111 7.96 -0.33 11.34
C PHE A 111 8.81 -0.05 12.58
N ALA A 112 9.46 -1.06 13.15
CA ALA A 112 10.38 -0.89 14.26
C ALA A 112 11.56 0.02 13.90
N ARG A 113 12.10 -0.08 12.68
CA ARG A 113 13.13 0.86 12.17
C ARG A 113 12.62 2.29 12.02
N GLN A 114 11.30 2.49 11.94
CA GLN A 114 10.65 3.80 11.95
C GLN A 114 10.24 4.25 13.36
N GLY A 115 10.66 3.52 14.40
CA GLY A 115 10.34 3.84 15.80
C GLY A 115 8.98 3.36 16.28
N VAL A 116 8.30 2.47 15.53
CA VAL A 116 6.98 1.95 15.89
C VAL A 116 7.01 0.42 15.96
N ASP A 117 7.07 -0.12 17.17
CA ASP A 117 6.98 -1.57 17.38
C ASP A 117 5.52 -2.04 17.36
N ILE A 118 5.13 -2.71 16.27
CA ILE A 118 3.76 -3.24 16.09
C ILE A 118 3.81 -4.76 16.12
N PRO A 119 3.33 -5.43 17.18
CA PRO A 119 3.40 -6.88 17.29
C PRO A 119 2.79 -7.59 16.10
N ARG A 120 3.38 -8.73 15.70
CA ARG A 120 2.88 -9.54 14.58
C ARG A 120 1.41 -9.94 14.75
N SER A 121 0.97 -10.25 15.98
CA SER A 121 -0.43 -10.55 16.28
C SER A 121 -1.35 -9.37 15.92
N THR A 122 -0.97 -8.16 16.30
CA THR A 122 -1.70 -6.94 15.95
C THR A 122 -1.79 -6.74 14.44
N LEU A 123 -0.70 -6.99 13.70
CA LEU A 123 -0.72 -6.93 12.23
C LEU A 123 -1.67 -7.97 11.62
N ILE A 124 -1.72 -9.18 12.18
CA ILE A 124 -2.65 -10.24 11.76
C ILE A 124 -4.09 -9.81 11.99
N ASP A 125 -4.39 -9.29 13.19
CA ASP A 125 -5.73 -8.84 13.56
C ASP A 125 -6.21 -7.69 12.66
N TRP A 126 -5.33 -6.71 12.39
CA TRP A 126 -5.63 -5.61 11.47
C TRP A 126 -5.84 -6.08 10.04
N CYS A 127 -5.06 -7.05 9.56
CA CYS A 127 -5.33 -7.67 8.24
C CYS A 127 -6.75 -8.27 8.20
N GLY A 128 -7.11 -9.08 9.21
CA GLY A 128 -8.42 -9.72 9.27
C GLY A 128 -9.57 -8.71 9.34
N GLN A 129 -9.42 -7.66 10.15
CA GLN A 129 -10.41 -6.59 10.27
C GLN A 129 -10.55 -5.80 8.97
N ALA A 130 -9.44 -5.44 8.32
CA ALA A 130 -9.49 -4.71 7.05
C ALA A 130 -10.10 -5.56 5.92
N VAL A 131 -9.79 -6.86 5.86
CA VAL A 131 -10.45 -7.79 4.93
C VAL A 131 -11.95 -7.89 5.20
N ALA A 132 -12.37 -7.88 6.47
CA ALA A 132 -13.80 -7.87 6.81
C ALA A 132 -14.51 -6.59 6.33
N VAL A 133 -13.85 -5.42 6.44
CA VAL A 133 -14.35 -4.13 5.92
C VAL A 133 -14.46 -4.15 4.39
N LEU A 134 -13.50 -4.77 3.70
CA LEU A 134 -13.46 -4.85 2.24
C LEU A 134 -14.39 -5.92 1.66
N ARG A 135 -15.00 -6.76 2.49
CA ARG A 135 -15.83 -7.89 2.05
C ARG A 135 -16.91 -7.52 1.03
N PRO A 136 -17.69 -6.43 1.19
CA PRO A 136 -18.70 -6.06 0.19
C PRO A 136 -18.09 -5.84 -1.20
N LEU A 137 -16.90 -5.24 -1.28
CA LEU A 137 -16.20 -5.04 -2.55
C LEU A 137 -15.70 -6.37 -3.13
N THR A 138 -15.13 -7.24 -2.29
CA THR A 138 -14.69 -8.57 -2.72
C THR A 138 -15.85 -9.44 -3.21
N ASP A 139 -17.02 -9.32 -2.60
CA ASP A 139 -18.22 -10.03 -3.01
C ASP A 139 -18.74 -9.52 -4.36
N LEU A 140 -18.72 -8.20 -4.60
CA LEU A 140 -19.06 -7.62 -5.90
C LEU A 140 -18.09 -8.05 -7.00
N ILE A 141 -16.77 -7.98 -6.74
CA ILE A 141 -15.75 -8.45 -7.69
C ILE A 141 -15.97 -9.92 -8.01
N ARG A 142 -16.27 -10.76 -7.00
CA ARG A 142 -16.57 -12.18 -7.23
C ARG A 142 -17.78 -12.37 -8.12
N GLN A 143 -18.89 -11.67 -7.85
CA GLN A 143 -20.11 -11.76 -8.65
C GLN A 143 -19.83 -11.39 -10.10
N ASP A 144 -19.09 -10.30 -10.31
CA ASP A 144 -18.73 -9.79 -11.62
C ASP A 144 -17.77 -10.72 -12.40
N VAL A 145 -16.80 -11.33 -11.72
CA VAL A 145 -15.91 -12.33 -12.34
C VAL A 145 -16.69 -13.59 -12.71
N VAL A 146 -17.49 -14.14 -11.79
CA VAL A 146 -18.20 -15.41 -12.00
C VAL A 146 -19.33 -15.30 -13.03
N ALA A 147 -19.85 -14.09 -13.28
CA ALA A 147 -20.87 -13.85 -14.29
C ALA A 147 -20.34 -13.88 -15.75
N ALA A 148 -19.03 -14.00 -15.97
CA ALA A 148 -18.46 -14.01 -17.31
C ALA A 148 -18.79 -15.32 -18.08
N ASP A 149 -19.01 -15.21 -19.40
CA ASP A 149 -19.26 -16.36 -20.28
C ASP A 149 -18.04 -17.30 -20.38
N LEU A 150 -16.83 -16.75 -20.18
CA LEU A 150 -15.57 -17.47 -20.16
C LEU A 150 -14.77 -17.11 -18.91
N LEU A 151 -14.33 -18.14 -18.19
CA LEU A 151 -13.51 -18.03 -17.00
C LEU A 151 -12.21 -18.79 -17.16
N HIS A 152 -11.10 -18.10 -16.90
CA HIS A 152 -9.80 -18.73 -16.69
C HIS A 152 -9.66 -19.07 -15.22
N ALA A 153 -9.26 -20.30 -14.92
CA ALA A 153 -8.98 -20.74 -13.57
C ALA A 153 -7.57 -21.29 -13.48
N ASP A 154 -6.82 -20.87 -12.47
CA ASP A 154 -5.54 -21.48 -12.10
C ASP A 154 -5.62 -22.05 -10.69
N ASP A 155 -5.11 -23.26 -10.55
CA ASP A 155 -5.13 -24.06 -9.33
C ASP A 155 -3.70 -24.27 -8.84
N THR A 156 -3.30 -23.42 -7.90
CA THR A 156 -1.95 -23.42 -7.35
C THR A 156 -1.92 -24.21 -6.02
N PRO A 157 -1.23 -25.36 -5.95
CA PRO A 157 -1.06 -26.10 -4.71
C PRO A 157 -0.07 -25.37 -3.78
N ILE A 158 -0.39 -25.34 -2.48
CA ILE A 158 0.42 -24.72 -1.44
C ILE A 158 0.57 -25.65 -0.23
N GLN A 159 1.64 -25.47 0.53
CA GLN A 159 1.80 -26.18 1.80
C GLN A 159 1.21 -25.35 2.95
N VAL A 160 0.27 -25.95 3.67
CA VAL A 160 -0.42 -25.32 4.80
C VAL A 160 -0.04 -26.03 6.08
N LEU A 161 0.37 -25.27 7.09
CA LEU A 161 0.61 -25.81 8.43
C LEU A 161 -0.71 -26.27 9.05
N ASP A 162 -0.73 -27.50 9.54
CA ASP A 162 -1.83 -28.11 10.27
C ASP A 162 -1.29 -28.70 11.59
N PRO A 163 -1.44 -27.98 12.72
CA PRO A 163 -0.95 -28.42 14.02
C PRO A 163 -1.50 -29.80 14.45
N ARG A 164 -2.70 -30.18 13.98
CA ARG A 164 -3.31 -31.47 14.31
C ARG A 164 -2.53 -32.63 13.68
N LEU A 165 -1.96 -32.42 12.49
CA LEU A 165 -1.11 -33.42 11.84
C LEU A 165 0.21 -33.63 12.57
N ARG A 166 0.77 -32.57 13.16
CA ARG A 166 1.96 -32.68 14.01
C ARG A 166 1.67 -33.46 15.28
N GLN A 167 0.53 -33.19 15.92
CA GLN A 167 0.06 -33.94 17.10
C GLN A 167 -0.21 -35.41 16.78
N ALA A 168 -0.64 -35.72 15.56
CA ALA A 168 -0.83 -37.09 15.05
C ALA A 168 0.46 -37.76 14.54
N GLY A 169 1.65 -37.22 14.84
CA GLY A 169 2.93 -37.86 14.54
C GLY A 169 3.49 -37.61 13.13
N LYS A 170 2.86 -36.77 12.30
CA LYS A 170 3.46 -36.38 11.01
C LYS A 170 4.57 -35.35 11.23
N ALA A 171 5.80 -35.71 10.87
CA ALA A 171 7.03 -34.94 11.15
C ALA A 171 6.99 -33.45 10.76
N ARG A 172 6.34 -33.11 9.64
CA ARG A 172 6.26 -31.71 9.18
C ARG A 172 4.98 -30.97 9.58
N GLY A 173 3.94 -31.68 10.02
CA GLY A 173 2.65 -31.06 10.36
C GLY A 173 2.08 -30.16 9.25
N VAL A 174 2.26 -30.53 7.99
CA VAL A 174 1.75 -29.79 6.83
C VAL A 174 0.78 -30.65 6.04
N LYS A 175 -0.19 -30.01 5.39
CA LYS A 175 -1.05 -30.59 4.37
C LYS A 175 -0.96 -29.77 3.08
N GLU A 176 -1.37 -30.38 1.98
CA GLU A 176 -1.60 -29.65 0.74
C GLU A 176 -2.89 -28.82 0.90
N GLY A 177 -2.79 -27.53 0.65
CA GLY A 177 -3.91 -26.63 0.40
C GLY A 177 -3.87 -26.15 -1.05
N ARG A 178 -4.92 -25.47 -1.51
CA ARG A 178 -5.02 -24.98 -2.88
C ARG A 178 -5.52 -23.55 -2.90
N ILE A 179 -4.91 -22.72 -3.74
CA ILE A 179 -5.40 -21.37 -4.05
C ILE A 179 -5.96 -21.43 -5.47
N TRP A 180 -7.24 -21.10 -5.60
CA TRP A 180 -7.92 -20.99 -6.88
C TRP A 180 -8.01 -19.52 -7.26
N THR A 181 -7.43 -19.15 -8.40
CA THR A 181 -7.61 -17.82 -8.98
C THR A 181 -8.55 -17.91 -10.16
N TYR A 182 -9.48 -16.96 -10.26
CA TYR A 182 -10.44 -16.85 -11.35
C TYR A 182 -10.24 -15.51 -12.05
N LEU A 183 -10.12 -15.53 -13.37
CA LEU A 183 -9.88 -14.36 -14.20
C LEU A 183 -10.87 -14.36 -15.36
N ARG A 184 -11.46 -13.19 -15.62
CA ARG A 184 -12.38 -12.95 -16.73
C ARG A 184 -11.76 -12.20 -17.92
N ASP A 185 -10.54 -11.68 -17.80
CA ASP A 185 -9.88 -10.88 -18.84
C ASP A 185 -9.45 -11.75 -20.05
N PRO A 186 -10.11 -11.62 -21.21
CA PRO A 186 -9.81 -12.43 -22.38
C PRO A 186 -8.79 -11.77 -23.31
N ARG A 187 -8.27 -10.57 -23.00
CA ARG A 187 -7.37 -9.81 -23.90
C ARG A 187 -6.10 -10.56 -24.31
N PRO A 188 -5.43 -11.35 -23.43
CA PRO A 188 -4.31 -12.18 -23.87
C PRO A 188 -4.66 -13.08 -25.05
N TRP A 189 -5.93 -13.53 -25.13
CA TRP A 189 -6.46 -14.44 -26.14
C TRP A 189 -7.37 -13.76 -27.18
N GLY A 190 -7.21 -12.45 -27.36
CA GLY A 190 -7.86 -11.70 -28.43
C GLY A 190 -9.31 -11.28 -28.16
N GLY A 191 -9.79 -11.39 -26.92
CA GLY A 191 -11.09 -10.86 -26.53
C GLY A 191 -11.09 -9.34 -26.37
N SER A 192 -12.26 -8.73 -26.57
CA SER A 192 -12.47 -7.27 -26.50
C SER A 192 -12.97 -6.76 -25.15
N ASP A 193 -13.27 -7.66 -24.21
CA ASP A 193 -13.88 -7.26 -22.95
C ASP A 193 -12.90 -6.47 -22.08
N PRO A 194 -13.36 -5.37 -21.47
CA PRO A 194 -12.54 -4.59 -20.56
C PRO A 194 -12.28 -5.38 -19.26
N PRO A 195 -11.12 -5.13 -18.61
CA PRO A 195 -10.85 -5.64 -17.27
C PRO A 195 -11.84 -5.09 -16.23
#